data_AF-A0A176W759-F1
#
_entry.id   AF-A0A176W759-F1
#
_cell.length_a   1.000
_cell.length_b   1.000
_cell.length_c   1.000
_cell.angle_alpha   90.00
_cell.angle_beta   90.00
_cell.angle_gamma   90.00
#
_symmetry.space_group_name_H-M   'P 1'
#
loop_
_entity.id
_entity.type
_entity.pdbx_description
1 polymer ?
#
loop_
_entity_poly.entity_id
_entity_poly.type
_entity_poly.pdbx_seq_one_letter_code
_entity_poly.pdbx_strand_id
1 'polypeptide(L)'
;MQILRPSLTTYKSTWQVGFVERAVARKPIHWAHILRSTTLQNIGETFKGSVNYLSPFFINFYRGMGVLTSAELKKFPLERKIAGDEGELGDNEVSSEEYNIASTPPSIKADKLENDIKERPTKKRKLQRVTTLEIVDQRAGLWAQRHVPTRMRSTNEQNKQLQQKELECAKLWRILPAEENLHTKAEQKYVGLWIHMWNALKVMVELRDILKLSQKEFARKLKRAEELTATLAMRDQSHVAKLALKTKELQDCKAARSLKLEHREKLDADCSKLQSQLLAIEE
;
A
#
# COMPACT_ATOMS: atom_id res chain seq x y z
N MET A 1 -39.41 -26.28 2.34
CA MET A 1 -38.49 -25.49 3.19
C MET A 1 -37.98 -24.31 2.36
N GLN A 2 -38.37 -23.09 2.68
CA GLN A 2 -37.77 -21.89 2.08
C GLN A 2 -36.52 -21.51 2.89
N ILE A 3 -35.35 -21.52 2.24
CA ILE A 3 -34.08 -21.10 2.85
C ILE A 3 -34.04 -19.57 2.77
N LEU A 4 -34.15 -18.91 3.92
CA LEU A 4 -34.00 -17.47 4.07
C LEU A 4 -32.60 -17.04 3.60
N ARG A 5 -32.54 -16.22 2.54
CA ARG A 5 -31.30 -15.58 2.09
C ARG A 5 -30.93 -14.48 3.09
N PRO A 6 -29.72 -14.51 3.69
CA PRO A 6 -29.27 -13.44 4.58
C PRO A 6 -29.13 -12.13 3.80
N SER A 7 -29.56 -11.03 4.41
CA SER A 7 -29.38 -9.68 3.87
C SER A 7 -27.89 -9.29 3.82
N LEU A 8 -27.51 -8.59 2.75
CA LEU A 8 -26.13 -8.19 2.41
C LEU A 8 -25.39 -7.47 3.56
N THR A 9 -26.12 -6.79 4.45
CA THR A 9 -25.59 -6.02 5.58
C THR A 9 -25.10 -6.91 6.73
N THR A 10 -25.69 -8.10 6.91
CA THR A 10 -25.32 -9.06 7.97
C THR A 10 -24.04 -9.83 7.64
N TYR A 11 -23.73 -9.99 6.36
CA TYR A 11 -22.52 -10.69 5.92
C TYR A 11 -21.26 -9.81 5.99
N LYS A 12 -21.41 -8.48 5.79
CA LYS A 12 -20.29 -7.53 5.85
C LYS A 12 -19.73 -7.37 7.27
N SER A 13 -20.60 -7.43 8.29
CA SER A 13 -20.21 -7.30 9.70
C SER A 13 -19.53 -8.56 10.25
N THR A 14 -20.01 -9.75 9.90
CA THR A 14 -19.42 -11.03 10.36
C THR A 14 -18.00 -11.25 9.82
N TRP A 15 -17.72 -10.77 8.61
CA TRP A 15 -16.37 -10.84 8.03
C TRP A 15 -15.38 -9.86 8.67
N GLN A 16 -15.84 -8.66 9.02
CA GLN A 16 -15.01 -7.68 9.73
C GLN A 16 -14.65 -8.16 11.15
N VAL A 17 -15.62 -8.77 11.86
CA VAL A 17 -15.36 -9.34 13.20
C VAL A 17 -14.32 -10.45 13.13
N GLY A 18 -14.46 -11.40 12.19
CA GLY A 18 -13.51 -12.51 12.03
C GLY A 18 -12.12 -12.08 11.52
N PHE A 19 -11.99 -10.93 10.87
CA PHE A 19 -10.70 -10.33 10.52
C PHE A 19 -10.04 -9.68 11.74
N VAL A 20 -10.79 -8.89 12.50
CA VAL A 20 -10.30 -8.20 13.70
C VAL A 20 -9.89 -9.21 14.77
N GLU A 21 -10.68 -10.25 15.04
CA GLU A 21 -10.31 -11.31 16.01
C GLU A 21 -8.99 -12.00 15.65
N ARG A 22 -8.77 -12.33 14.38
CA ARG A 22 -7.53 -13.00 13.95
C ARG A 22 -6.32 -12.07 13.98
N ALA A 23 -6.50 -10.80 13.63
CA ALA A 23 -5.46 -9.78 13.74
C ALA A 23 -5.06 -9.53 15.21
N VAL A 24 -6.04 -9.45 16.11
CA VAL A 24 -5.82 -9.32 17.55
C VAL A 24 -5.11 -10.56 18.12
N ALA A 25 -5.48 -11.75 17.65
CA ALA A 25 -4.85 -13.01 18.06
C ALA A 25 -3.46 -13.27 17.46
N ARG A 26 -2.93 -12.37 16.61
CA ARG A 26 -1.68 -12.53 15.83
C ARG A 26 -1.60 -13.86 15.06
N LYS A 27 -2.76 -14.44 14.70
CA LYS A 27 -2.79 -15.67 13.91
C LYS A 27 -2.49 -15.32 12.44
N PRO A 28 -1.72 -16.16 11.72
CA PRO A 28 -1.50 -15.96 10.29
C PRO A 28 -2.84 -15.85 9.56
N ILE A 29 -3.13 -14.66 9.03
CA ILE A 29 -4.34 -14.45 8.24
C ILE A 29 -4.04 -14.99 6.85
N HIS A 30 -4.69 -16.09 6.48
CA HIS A 30 -4.52 -16.69 5.17
C HIS A 30 -5.27 -15.86 4.12
N TRP A 31 -4.63 -14.78 3.68
CA TRP A 31 -5.17 -13.79 2.72
C TRP A 31 -5.68 -14.42 1.44
N ALA A 32 -5.09 -15.54 1.00
CA ALA A 32 -5.55 -16.32 -0.15
C ALA A 32 -7.00 -16.82 -0.01
N HIS A 33 -7.40 -17.27 1.18
CA HIS A 33 -8.77 -17.73 1.42
C HIS A 33 -9.77 -16.55 1.47
N ILE A 34 -9.33 -15.44 2.06
CA ILE A 34 -10.06 -14.18 2.19
C ILE A 34 -10.36 -13.60 0.81
N LEU A 35 -9.33 -13.40 -0.02
CA LEU A 35 -9.48 -12.90 -1.38
C LEU A 35 -10.31 -13.86 -2.24
N ARG A 36 -10.08 -15.18 -2.14
CA ARG A 36 -10.83 -16.17 -2.91
C ARG A 36 -12.33 -16.14 -2.57
N SER A 37 -12.67 -16.00 -1.29
CA SER A 37 -14.07 -15.94 -0.83
C SER A 37 -14.78 -14.67 -1.31
N THR A 38 -14.13 -13.50 -1.22
CA THR A 38 -14.70 -12.23 -1.70
C THR A 38 -14.78 -12.18 -3.22
N THR A 39 -13.78 -12.71 -3.92
CA THR A 39 -13.79 -12.78 -5.39
C THR A 39 -14.89 -13.73 -5.87
N LEU A 40 -15.05 -14.93 -5.28
CA LEU A 40 -16.14 -15.85 -5.65
C LEU A 40 -17.54 -15.27 -5.42
N GLN A 41 -17.74 -14.54 -4.31
CA GLN A 41 -19.06 -14.00 -3.97
C GLN A 41 -19.44 -12.78 -4.82
N ASN A 42 -18.48 -11.95 -5.20
CA ASN A 42 -18.72 -10.82 -6.11
C ASN A 42 -18.84 -11.25 -7.58
N ILE A 43 -18.36 -12.44 -7.94
CA ILE A 43 -18.48 -13.04 -9.28
C ILE A 43 -19.90 -13.51 -9.60
N GLY A 44 -20.75 -13.73 -8.58
CA GLY A 44 -22.07 -14.34 -8.76
C GLY A 44 -23.16 -13.45 -9.36
N GLU A 45 -23.10 -12.11 -9.22
CA GLU A 45 -24.29 -11.28 -9.43
C GLU A 45 -24.18 -10.12 -10.43
N THR A 46 -23.01 -9.68 -10.91
CA THR A 46 -23.01 -8.42 -11.72
C THR A 46 -22.02 -8.28 -12.88
N PHE A 47 -21.02 -9.15 -13.08
CA PHE A 47 -20.04 -8.91 -14.14
C PHE A 47 -19.80 -10.14 -15.03
N LYS A 48 -20.55 -10.19 -16.14
CA LYS A 48 -20.32 -11.08 -17.29
C LYS A 48 -19.18 -10.57 -18.21
N GLY A 49 -18.15 -9.95 -17.63
CA GLY A 49 -17.04 -9.30 -18.34
C GLY A 49 -15.74 -9.35 -17.52
N SER A 50 -14.71 -9.95 -18.12
CA SER A 50 -13.37 -10.32 -17.63
C SER A 50 -12.88 -9.78 -16.27
N VAL A 51 -12.52 -10.72 -15.39
CA VAL A 51 -12.05 -10.55 -14.00
C VAL A 51 -10.53 -10.25 -13.87
N ASN A 52 -9.84 -9.94 -14.97
CA ASN A 52 -8.37 -9.94 -14.98
C ASN A 52 -7.70 -8.62 -14.51
N TYR A 53 -8.45 -7.56 -14.26
CA TYR A 53 -7.85 -6.24 -13.94
C TYR A 53 -7.56 -6.01 -12.45
N LEU A 54 -8.24 -6.71 -11.54
CA LEU A 54 -8.04 -6.53 -10.09
C LEU A 54 -6.86 -7.34 -9.55
N SER A 55 -6.56 -8.49 -10.17
CA SER A 55 -5.48 -9.39 -9.75
C SER A 55 -4.10 -8.71 -9.67
N PRO A 56 -3.66 -7.93 -10.69
CA PRO A 56 -2.36 -7.26 -10.63
C PRO A 56 -2.27 -6.18 -9.54
N PHE A 57 -3.39 -5.49 -9.24
CA PHE A 57 -3.41 -4.42 -8.26
C PHE A 57 -3.21 -4.94 -6.84
N PHE A 58 -3.92 -6.01 -6.48
CA PHE A 58 -3.76 -6.64 -5.17
C PHE A 58 -2.38 -7.28 -5.00
N ILE A 59 -1.85 -7.96 -6.03
CA ILE A 59 -0.50 -8.54 -5.99
C ILE A 59 0.55 -7.44 -5.73
N ASN A 60 0.46 -6.30 -6.42
CA ASN A 60 1.39 -5.18 -6.21
C ASN A 60 1.22 -4.52 -4.83
N PHE A 61 -0.02 -4.38 -4.34
CA PHE A 61 -0.30 -3.82 -3.01
C PHE A 61 0.30 -4.66 -1.88
N TYR A 62 0.08 -5.98 -1.89
CA TYR A 62 0.64 -6.88 -0.86
C TYR A 62 2.16 -7.03 -0.96
N ARG A 63 2.72 -6.94 -2.16
CA ARG A 63 4.18 -6.90 -2.37
C ARG A 63 4.79 -5.62 -1.78
N GLY A 64 4.15 -4.47 -1.98
CA GLY A 64 4.60 -3.19 -1.41
C GLY A 64 4.55 -3.13 0.12
N MET A 65 3.66 -3.92 0.74
CA MET A 65 3.58 -4.04 2.20
C MET A 65 4.50 -5.11 2.80
N GLY A 66 5.25 -5.88 1.98
CA GLY A 66 6.15 -6.93 2.47
C GLY A 66 5.43 -8.13 3.13
N VAL A 67 4.15 -8.33 2.82
CA VAL A 67 3.31 -9.37 3.47
C VAL A 67 3.40 -10.72 2.75
N LEU A 68 3.93 -10.74 1.52
CA LEU A 68 4.11 -11.97 0.75
C LEU A 68 5.37 -12.71 1.16
N THR A 69 5.21 -13.99 1.47
CA THR A 69 6.35 -14.89 1.73
C THR A 69 7.09 -15.25 0.44
N SER A 70 8.36 -15.64 0.53
CA SER A 70 9.17 -16.04 -0.63
C SER A 70 8.54 -17.18 -1.44
N ALA A 71 7.78 -18.07 -0.79
CA ALA A 71 7.04 -19.14 -1.45
C ALA A 71 5.81 -18.63 -2.23
N GLU A 72 5.13 -17.60 -1.74
CA GLU A 72 4.00 -16.98 -2.43
C GLU A 72 4.46 -16.12 -3.61
N LEU A 73 5.60 -15.43 -3.49
CA LEU A 73 6.21 -14.70 -4.61
C LEU A 73 6.57 -15.61 -5.80
N LYS A 74 6.99 -16.85 -5.53
CA LYS A 74 7.26 -17.85 -6.59
C LYS A 74 6.01 -18.34 -7.32
N LYS A 75 4.83 -18.28 -6.69
CA LYS A 75 3.54 -18.71 -7.31
C LYS A 75 2.97 -17.67 -8.27
N PHE A 76 3.43 -16.42 -8.19
CA PHE A 76 3.05 -15.35 -9.11
C PHE A 76 4.30 -14.88 -9.88
N PRO A 77 4.88 -15.72 -10.76
CA PRO A 77 5.98 -15.28 -11.60
C PRO A 77 5.48 -14.09 -12.43
N LEU A 78 6.14 -12.95 -12.25
CA LEU A 78 5.89 -11.76 -13.04
C LEU A 78 6.24 -12.15 -14.49
N GLU A 79 5.26 -12.27 -15.38
CA GLU A 79 5.51 -12.31 -16.83
C GLU A 79 6.08 -10.94 -17.24
N ARG A 80 7.33 -10.69 -16.90
CA ARG A 80 8.10 -9.58 -17.45
C ARG A 80 8.82 -10.13 -18.67
N LYS A 81 8.06 -10.36 -19.73
CA LYS A 81 8.61 -10.62 -21.06
C LYS A 81 9.20 -9.30 -21.58
N ILE A 82 10.39 -8.96 -21.10
CA ILE A 82 11.27 -8.04 -21.82
C ILE A 82 11.90 -8.93 -22.89
N ALA A 83 11.48 -8.77 -24.13
CA ALA A 83 12.19 -9.33 -25.26
C ALA A 83 13.59 -8.70 -25.27
N GLY A 84 14.59 -9.48 -24.87
CA GLY A 84 15.97 -9.04 -24.76
C GLY A 84 16.87 -10.24 -24.96
N ASP A 85 17.12 -10.51 -26.23
CA ASP A 85 18.37 -11.01 -26.81
C ASP A 85 18.97 -12.30 -26.24
N GLU A 86 18.89 -13.36 -27.05
CA GLU A 86 19.64 -14.62 -26.89
C GLU A 86 21.14 -14.34 -27.05
N GLY A 87 21.79 -14.00 -25.94
CA GLY A 87 23.24 -14.01 -25.80
C GLY A 87 23.69 -15.22 -25.00
N GLU A 88 23.95 -16.31 -25.71
CA GLU A 88 24.63 -17.53 -25.29
C GLU A 88 25.88 -17.22 -24.44
N LEU A 89 25.89 -17.55 -23.15
CA LEU A 89 27.13 -17.63 -22.37
C LEU A 89 26.96 -18.35 -21.03
N GLY A 90 27.54 -19.55 -20.99
CA GLY A 90 28.49 -19.92 -19.95
C GLY A 90 27.91 -20.54 -18.69
N ASP A 91 27.90 -21.87 -18.68
CA ASP A 91 27.87 -22.69 -17.47
C ASP A 91 28.93 -22.22 -16.48
N ASN A 92 28.50 -21.58 -15.39
CA ASN A 92 29.31 -21.38 -14.20
C ASN A 92 28.50 -21.82 -12.98
N GLU A 93 28.82 -23.03 -12.54
CA GLU A 93 28.43 -23.61 -11.27
C GLU A 93 29.08 -22.82 -10.14
N VAL A 94 28.33 -21.89 -9.54
CA VAL A 94 28.76 -21.14 -8.35
C VAL A 94 28.06 -21.72 -7.12
N SER A 95 28.86 -22.41 -6.32
CA SER A 95 28.59 -22.90 -4.96
C SER A 95 27.88 -21.84 -4.11
N SER A 96 26.70 -22.19 -3.60
CA SER A 96 25.95 -21.38 -2.64
C SER A 96 26.56 -21.51 -1.25
N GLU A 97 27.35 -20.51 -0.85
CA GLU A 97 27.89 -20.37 0.50
C GLU A 97 26.84 -19.70 1.42
N GLU A 98 26.68 -20.33 2.59
CA GLU A 98 25.63 -20.15 3.57
C GLU A 98 25.84 -18.85 4.39
N TYR A 99 25.04 -17.82 4.12
CA TYR A 99 25.07 -16.57 4.89
C TYR A 99 24.37 -16.73 6.24
N ASN A 100 25.14 -17.07 7.27
CA ASN A 100 24.80 -16.87 8.68
C ASN A 100 24.85 -15.37 9.02
N ILE A 101 23.69 -14.69 8.99
CA ILE A 101 23.57 -13.32 9.50
C ILE A 101 23.03 -13.35 10.92
N ALA A 102 23.95 -13.24 11.88
CA ALA A 102 23.62 -12.93 13.26
C ALA A 102 22.90 -11.57 13.33
N SER A 103 21.72 -11.54 13.93
CA SER A 103 20.93 -10.33 14.16
C SER A 103 21.51 -9.50 15.30
N THR A 104 22.10 -8.34 14.95
CA THR A 104 22.46 -7.29 15.91
C THR A 104 21.45 -6.14 15.78
N PRO A 105 20.93 -5.57 16.89
CA PRO A 105 19.87 -4.57 16.84
C PRO A 105 20.41 -3.18 16.45
N PRO A 106 19.63 -2.35 15.73
CA PRO A 106 20.07 -1.01 15.37
C PRO A 106 19.90 -0.04 16.56
N SER A 107 21.03 0.49 17.02
CA SER A 107 21.09 1.62 17.94
C SER A 107 20.66 2.89 17.21
N ILE A 108 19.53 3.45 17.64
CA ILE A 108 19.01 4.76 17.23
C ILE A 108 19.93 5.85 17.78
N LYS A 109 20.59 6.60 16.89
CA LYS A 109 20.99 7.98 17.13
C LYS A 109 20.51 8.82 15.96
N ALA A 110 19.53 9.66 16.26
CA ALA A 110 18.91 10.59 15.35
C ALA A 110 19.79 11.82 15.21
N ASP A 111 20.33 12.05 14.01
CA ASP A 111 20.83 13.37 13.63
C ASP A 111 19.74 14.12 12.86
N LYS A 112 19.39 15.27 13.44
CA LYS A 112 18.54 16.30 12.84
C LYS A 112 19.27 16.87 11.62
N LEU A 113 18.72 16.67 10.43
CA LEU A 113 19.08 17.50 9.28
C LEU A 113 17.85 18.31 8.85
N GLU A 114 17.88 19.58 9.24
CA GLU A 114 16.95 20.64 8.89
C GLU A 114 17.26 21.07 7.45
N ASN A 115 16.48 20.57 6.50
CA ASN A 115 16.62 20.95 5.09
C ASN A 115 15.86 22.25 4.83
N ASP A 116 16.62 23.34 4.84
CA ASP A 116 16.29 24.67 4.35
C ASP A 116 16.11 24.62 2.82
N ILE A 117 14.86 24.47 2.35
CA ILE A 117 14.53 24.45 0.91
C ILE A 117 14.53 25.90 0.42
N LYS A 118 15.69 26.36 -0.05
CA LYS A 118 15.81 27.61 -0.81
C LYS A 118 15.09 27.48 -2.15
N GLU A 119 13.99 28.20 -2.25
CA GLU A 119 13.14 28.38 -3.42
C GLU A 119 13.95 28.93 -4.61
N ARG A 120 14.03 28.15 -5.69
CA ARG A 120 14.80 28.44 -6.90
C ARG A 120 13.94 29.29 -7.85
N PRO A 121 14.38 30.48 -8.30
CA PRO A 121 13.59 31.33 -9.17
C PRO A 121 13.43 30.71 -10.57
N THR A 122 12.18 30.46 -10.96
CA THR A 122 11.78 30.02 -12.29
C THR A 122 12.08 31.11 -13.33
N LYS A 123 13.17 30.94 -14.09
CA LYS A 123 13.48 31.76 -15.26
C LYS A 123 12.43 31.51 -16.36
N LYS A 124 11.59 32.51 -16.61
CA LYS A 124 10.66 32.56 -17.73
C LYS A 124 11.44 32.54 -19.04
N ARG A 125 11.38 31.40 -19.75
CA ARG A 125 11.94 31.24 -21.10
C ARG A 125 11.03 32.02 -22.05
N LYS A 126 11.49 33.20 -22.49
CA LYS A 126 10.85 33.96 -23.59
C LYS A 126 10.90 33.08 -24.84
N LEU A 127 9.74 32.60 -25.28
CA LEU A 127 9.59 31.94 -26.56
C LEU A 127 9.73 33.03 -27.64
N GLN A 128 10.88 33.04 -28.30
CA GLN A 128 11.13 33.89 -29.46
C GLN A 128 10.24 33.34 -30.59
N ARG A 129 9.19 34.08 -30.91
CA ARG A 129 8.31 33.82 -32.05
C ARG A 129 9.11 34.23 -33.30
N VAL A 130 9.79 33.27 -33.92
CA VAL A 130 10.51 33.47 -35.17
C VAL A 130 9.48 33.63 -36.28
N THR A 131 9.35 34.84 -36.79
CA THR A 131 8.51 35.22 -37.92
C THR A 131 9.18 34.72 -39.22
N THR A 132 8.81 33.53 -39.69
CA THR A 132 9.15 33.04 -41.04
C THR A 132 8.13 33.55 -42.06
N LEU A 133 8.08 34.87 -42.26
CA LEU A 133 7.21 35.48 -43.26
C LEU A 133 7.95 36.61 -43.99
N GLU A 134 9.11 36.30 -44.56
CA GLU A 134 9.91 37.27 -45.32
C GLU A 134 10.87 36.59 -46.32
N ILE A 135 10.35 35.71 -47.20
CA ILE A 135 11.09 35.27 -48.40
C ILE A 135 10.16 35.16 -49.62
N VAL A 136 9.24 36.12 -49.80
CA VAL A 136 8.48 36.24 -51.05
C VAL A 136 8.56 37.68 -51.52
N ASP A 137 9.77 38.13 -51.89
CA ASP A 137 9.90 39.41 -52.62
C ASP A 137 11.10 39.55 -53.57
N GLN A 138 11.48 38.50 -54.31
CA GLN A 138 12.52 38.64 -55.35
C GLN A 138 12.26 37.86 -56.63
N ARG A 139 11.15 38.13 -57.32
CA ARG A 139 11.02 37.66 -58.73
C ARG A 139 10.15 38.53 -59.64
N ALA A 140 10.17 39.85 -59.45
CA ALA A 140 9.38 40.78 -60.26
C ALA A 140 10.14 41.46 -61.42
N GLY A 141 11.40 41.14 -61.71
CA GLY A 141 12.09 41.80 -62.83
C GLY A 141 13.25 40.99 -63.37
N LEU A 142 13.01 40.16 -64.40
CA LEU A 142 14.03 39.69 -65.37
C LEU A 142 13.43 38.69 -66.38
N TRP A 143 12.37 39.06 -67.12
CA TRP A 143 11.96 38.27 -68.30
C TRP A 143 11.49 39.18 -69.44
N ALA A 144 12.42 39.99 -69.97
CA ALA A 144 12.32 40.56 -71.30
C ALA A 144 13.34 39.86 -72.21
N GLN A 145 13.18 38.55 -72.41
CA GLN A 145 13.96 37.79 -73.37
C GLN A 145 13.02 37.19 -74.41
N ARG A 146 13.14 37.71 -75.64
CA ARG A 146 12.33 37.38 -76.80
C ARG A 146 12.37 35.86 -77.05
N HIS A 147 11.21 35.22 -76.91
CA HIS A 147 11.04 33.83 -77.29
C HIS A 147 11.07 33.70 -78.81
N VAL A 148 12.14 33.09 -79.32
CA VAL A 148 12.23 32.63 -80.70
C VAL A 148 11.23 31.46 -80.88
N PRO A 149 10.40 31.44 -81.94
CA PRO A 149 9.42 30.37 -82.17
C PRO A 149 10.15 29.06 -82.52
N THR A 150 10.51 28.29 -81.51
CA THR A 150 11.06 26.96 -81.69
C THR A 150 9.90 26.00 -81.96
N ARG A 151 9.70 25.72 -83.25
CA ARG A 151 9.18 24.48 -83.84
C ARG A 151 8.17 23.70 -82.98
N MET A 152 6.89 23.83 -83.33
CA MET A 152 5.76 23.05 -82.82
C MET A 152 6.00 21.53 -82.92
N ARG A 153 6.62 20.93 -81.91
CA ARG A 153 6.74 19.47 -81.78
C ARG A 153 6.16 19.04 -80.43
N SER A 154 5.06 18.30 -80.50
CA SER A 154 4.39 17.51 -79.45
C SER A 154 3.48 18.23 -78.42
N THR A 155 2.40 18.86 -78.88
CA THR A 155 1.24 19.21 -78.02
C THR A 155 0.59 17.98 -77.35
N ASN A 156 0.81 16.78 -77.90
CA ASN A 156 0.22 15.54 -77.40
C ASN A 156 0.92 14.99 -76.14
N GLU A 157 2.25 15.15 -76.01
CA GLU A 157 2.98 14.76 -74.78
C GLU A 157 2.58 15.63 -73.58
N GLN A 158 2.39 16.94 -73.80
CA GLN A 158 2.01 17.88 -72.74
C GLN A 158 0.62 17.59 -72.19
N ASN A 159 -0.35 17.25 -73.05
CA ASN A 159 -1.69 16.88 -72.60
C ASN A 159 -1.70 15.59 -71.79
N LYS A 160 -0.89 14.58 -72.15
CA LYS A 160 -0.76 13.36 -71.36
C LYS A 160 -0.17 13.63 -69.97
N GLN A 161 0.86 14.48 -69.90
CA GLN A 161 1.42 14.91 -68.61
C GLN A 161 0.42 15.70 -67.78
N LEU A 162 -0.39 16.56 -68.41
CA LEU A 162 -1.42 17.32 -67.72
C LEU A 162 -2.49 16.38 -67.12
N GLN A 163 -3.01 15.44 -67.92
CA GLN A 163 -4.00 14.46 -67.46
C GLN A 163 -3.45 13.58 -66.33
N GLN A 164 -2.18 13.20 -66.39
CA GLN A 164 -1.56 12.42 -65.31
C GLN A 164 -1.45 13.23 -64.01
N LYS A 165 -1.06 14.50 -64.09
CA LYS A 165 -1.02 15.40 -62.92
C LYS A 165 -2.41 15.66 -62.35
N GLU A 166 -3.43 15.79 -63.19
CA GLU A 166 -4.82 15.92 -62.73
C GLU A 166 -5.29 14.67 -61.98
N LEU A 167 -4.94 13.48 -62.48
CA LEU A 167 -5.26 12.21 -61.81
C LEU A 167 -4.55 12.09 -60.46
N GLU A 168 -3.28 12.51 -60.36
CA GLU A 168 -2.53 12.54 -59.09
C GLU A 168 -3.13 13.54 -58.09
N CYS A 169 -3.47 14.76 -58.54
CA CYS A 169 -4.18 15.73 -57.73
C CYS A 169 -5.51 15.16 -57.20
N ALA A 170 -6.31 14.55 -58.08
CA ALA A 170 -7.59 13.95 -57.68
C ALA A 170 -7.42 12.83 -56.65
N LYS A 171 -6.31 12.07 -56.71
CA LYS A 171 -5.98 11.06 -55.69
C LYS A 171 -5.65 11.71 -54.33
N LEU A 172 -4.82 12.76 -54.31
CA LEU A 172 -4.48 13.47 -53.07
C LEU A 172 -5.70 14.11 -52.41
N TRP A 173 -6.58 14.73 -53.20
CA TRP A 173 -7.85 15.30 -52.71
C TRP A 173 -8.79 14.26 -52.09
N ARG A 174 -8.69 12.99 -52.49
CA ARG A 174 -9.46 11.90 -51.85
C ARG A 174 -8.86 11.42 -50.53
N ILE A 175 -7.56 11.60 -50.33
CA ILE A 175 -6.85 11.18 -49.11
C ILE A 175 -7.00 12.23 -48.00
N LEU A 176 -7.00 13.53 -48.34
CA LEU A 176 -7.05 14.64 -47.38
C LEU A 176 -8.19 14.53 -46.33
N PRO A 177 -9.47 14.26 -46.71
CA PRO A 177 -10.56 14.19 -45.74
C PRO A 177 -10.44 12.99 -44.80
N ALA A 178 -9.80 11.91 -45.24
CA ALA A 178 -9.57 10.74 -44.41
C ALA A 178 -8.51 11.03 -43.33
N GLU A 179 -7.47 11.78 -43.68
CA GLU A 179 -6.45 12.23 -42.73
C GLU A 179 -7.02 13.20 -41.67
N GLU A 180 -7.85 14.17 -42.07
CA GLU A 180 -8.52 15.08 -41.13
C GLU A 180 -9.44 14.35 -40.15
N ASN A 181 -10.17 13.32 -40.62
CA ASN A 181 -11.00 12.49 -39.74
C ASN A 181 -10.16 11.66 -38.76
N LEU A 182 -9.03 11.11 -39.20
CA LEU A 182 -8.09 10.42 -38.31
C LEU A 182 -7.52 11.36 -37.25
N HIS A 183 -7.18 12.60 -37.63
CA HIS A 183 -6.68 13.62 -36.70
C HIS A 183 -7.72 13.96 -35.63
N THR A 184 -8.94 14.33 -36.01
CA THR A 184 -10.02 14.68 -35.07
C THR A 184 -10.38 13.52 -34.13
N LYS A 185 -10.37 12.27 -34.63
CA LYS A 185 -10.59 11.08 -33.81
C LYS A 185 -9.45 10.85 -32.80
N ALA A 186 -8.21 11.14 -33.17
CA ALA A 186 -7.06 11.07 -32.27
C ALA A 186 -7.13 12.16 -31.18
N GLU A 187 -7.51 13.39 -31.55
CA GLU A 187 -7.70 14.50 -30.60
C GLU A 187 -8.80 14.19 -29.57
N GLN A 188 -9.95 13.67 -30.02
CA GLN A 188 -11.02 13.27 -29.11
C GLN A 188 -10.56 12.21 -28.11
N LYS A 189 -9.78 11.22 -28.55
CA LYS A 189 -9.21 10.20 -27.66
C LYS A 189 -8.24 10.82 -26.65
N TYR A 190 -7.41 11.76 -27.08
CA TYR A 190 -6.46 12.45 -26.20
C TYR A 190 -7.17 13.28 -25.12
N VAL A 191 -8.22 14.02 -25.49
CA VAL A 191 -9.05 14.79 -24.55
C VAL A 191 -9.72 13.86 -23.52
N GLY A 192 -10.29 12.74 -23.96
CA GLY A 192 -10.87 11.74 -23.06
C GLY A 192 -9.85 11.20 -22.06
N LEU A 193 -8.66 10.81 -22.53
CA LEU A 193 -7.57 10.33 -21.68
C LEU A 193 -7.14 11.39 -20.65
N TRP A 194 -7.07 12.65 -21.05
CA TRP A 194 -6.71 13.75 -20.17
C TRP A 194 -7.73 13.96 -19.04
N ILE A 195 -9.03 13.89 -19.35
CA ILE A 195 -10.10 13.97 -18.34
C ILE A 195 -9.99 12.81 -17.33
N HIS A 196 -9.74 11.59 -17.81
CA HIS A 196 -9.56 10.44 -16.93
C HIS A 196 -8.34 10.59 -16.02
N MET A 197 -7.21 11.08 -16.55
CA MET A 197 -6.00 11.33 -15.76
C MET A 197 -6.23 12.40 -14.70
N TRP A 198 -6.93 13.49 -15.05
CA TRP A 198 -7.30 14.53 -14.09
C TRP A 198 -8.19 14.01 -12.96
N ASN A 199 -9.22 13.22 -13.31
CA ASN A 199 -10.11 12.60 -12.32
C ASN A 199 -9.36 11.62 -11.41
N ALA A 200 -8.43 10.83 -11.95
CA ALA A 200 -7.60 9.94 -11.16
C ALA A 200 -6.70 10.71 -10.17
N LEU A 201 -6.08 11.81 -10.62
CA LEU A 201 -5.29 12.69 -9.75
C LEU A 201 -6.14 13.27 -8.62
N LYS A 202 -7.36 13.71 -8.91
CA LYS A 202 -8.31 14.21 -7.90
C LYS A 202 -8.62 13.16 -6.83
N VAL A 203 -8.98 11.94 -7.25
CA VAL A 203 -9.27 10.82 -6.33
C VAL A 203 -8.04 10.49 -5.48
N MET A 204 -6.83 10.52 -6.04
CA MET A 204 -5.60 10.28 -5.27
C MET A 204 -5.36 11.33 -4.17
N VAL A 205 -5.69 12.60 -4.41
CA VAL A 205 -5.59 13.66 -3.40
C VAL A 205 -6.60 13.42 -2.27
N GLU A 206 -7.86 13.14 -2.61
CA GLU A 206 -8.90 12.83 -1.61
C GLU A 206 -8.53 11.60 -0.76
N LEU A 207 -8.03 10.54 -1.38
CA LEU A 207 -7.55 9.35 -0.67
C LEU A 207 -6.37 9.64 0.27
N ARG A 208 -5.45 10.52 -0.14
CA ARG A 208 -4.32 10.92 0.70
C ARG A 208 -4.81 11.64 1.96
N ASP A 209 -5.82 12.49 1.85
CA ASP A 209 -6.35 13.23 2.99
C ASP A 209 -7.16 12.33 3.93
N ILE A 210 -7.94 11.40 3.39
CA ILE A 210 -8.61 10.35 4.17
C ILE A 210 -7.58 9.51 4.93
N LEU A 211 -6.47 9.12 4.28
CA LEU A 211 -5.40 8.36 4.92
C LEU A 211 -4.79 9.16 6.08
N LYS A 212 -4.47 10.44 5.89
CA LYS A 212 -3.95 11.30 6.96
C LYS A 212 -4.93 11.45 8.13
N LEU A 213 -6.22 11.57 7.86
CA LEU A 213 -7.26 11.62 8.91
C LEU A 213 -7.32 10.31 9.70
N SER A 214 -7.32 9.17 9.00
CA SER A 214 -7.35 7.85 9.64
C SER A 214 -6.11 7.59 10.51
N GLN A 215 -4.92 8.02 10.08
CA GLN A 215 -3.69 7.93 10.86
C GLN A 215 -3.78 8.74 12.15
N LYS A 216 -4.29 9.98 12.07
CA LYS A 216 -4.50 10.83 13.26
C LYS A 216 -5.49 10.20 14.24
N GLU A 217 -6.57 9.61 13.74
CA GLU A 217 -7.55 8.93 14.60
C GLU A 217 -6.94 7.68 15.26
N PHE A 218 -6.18 6.88 14.50
CA PHE A 218 -5.50 5.70 15.02
C PHE A 218 -4.48 6.07 16.10
N ALA A 219 -3.67 7.11 15.90
CA ALA A 219 -2.73 7.60 16.90
C ALA A 219 -3.43 8.01 18.21
N ARG A 220 -4.60 8.66 18.12
CA ARG A 220 -5.40 9.01 19.31
C ARG A 220 -5.94 7.77 20.03
N LYS A 221 -6.43 6.78 19.28
CA LYS A 221 -6.93 5.52 19.85
C LYS A 221 -5.81 4.72 20.52
N LEU A 222 -4.64 4.66 19.89
CA LEU A 222 -3.46 4.00 20.46
C LEU A 222 -3.05 4.65 21.78
N LYS A 223 -2.97 5.99 21.82
CA LYS A 223 -2.66 6.73 23.05
C LYS A 223 -3.64 6.41 24.19
N ARG A 224 -4.94 6.35 23.91
CA ARG A 224 -5.96 5.96 24.92
C ARG A 224 -5.78 4.52 25.41
N ALA A 225 -5.42 3.60 24.52
CA ALA A 225 -5.17 2.21 24.89
C ALA A 225 -3.93 2.09 25.80
N GLU A 226 -2.88 2.86 25.53
CA GLU A 226 -1.69 2.95 26.38
C GLU A 226 -2.02 3.51 27.78
N GLU A 227 -2.80 4.59 27.85
CA GLU A 227 -3.28 5.18 29.12
C GLU A 227 -4.12 4.18 29.95
N LEU A 228 -5.00 3.42 29.30
CA LEU A 228 -5.78 2.37 29.96
C LEU A 228 -4.91 1.23 30.46
N THR A 229 -3.91 0.81 29.66
CA THR A 229 -2.96 -0.24 30.04
C THR A 229 -2.14 0.18 31.25
N ALA A 230 -1.65 1.42 31.29
CA ALA A 230 -0.94 1.97 32.44
C ALA A 230 -1.82 2.02 33.69
N THR A 231 -3.08 2.44 33.55
CA THR A 231 -4.05 2.47 34.66
C THR A 231 -4.33 1.07 35.23
N LEU A 232 -4.46 0.07 34.35
CA LEU A 232 -4.67 -1.32 34.76
C LEU A 232 -3.44 -1.85 35.51
N ALA A 233 -2.24 -1.63 34.98
CA ALA A 233 -0.98 -2.03 35.61
C ALA A 233 -0.81 -1.42 37.01
N MET A 234 -1.18 -0.13 37.19
CA MET A 234 -1.16 0.51 38.51
C MET A 234 -2.14 -0.13 39.50
N ARG A 235 -3.35 -0.50 39.05
CA ARG A 235 -4.32 -1.20 39.90
C ARG A 235 -3.80 -2.57 40.31
N ASP A 236 -3.26 -3.34 39.37
CA ASP A 236 -2.70 -4.67 39.65
C ASP A 236 -1.56 -4.58 40.66
N GLN A 237 -0.66 -3.60 40.50
CA GLN A 237 0.41 -3.34 41.47
C GLN A 237 -0.13 -3.01 42.86
N SER A 238 -1.17 -2.17 42.95
CA SER A 238 -1.83 -1.84 44.21
C SER A 238 -2.48 -3.06 44.87
N HIS A 239 -3.11 -3.93 44.08
CA HIS A 239 -3.70 -5.17 44.56
C HIS A 239 -2.63 -6.14 45.09
N VAL A 240 -1.52 -6.29 44.38
CA VAL A 240 -0.38 -7.11 44.83
C VAL A 240 0.17 -6.59 46.16
N ALA A 241 0.39 -5.27 46.28
CA ALA A 241 0.86 -4.67 47.54
C ALA A 241 -0.13 -4.90 48.70
N LYS A 242 -1.44 -4.76 48.45
CA LYS A 242 -2.48 -5.02 49.45
C LYS A 242 -2.52 -6.48 49.89
N LEU A 243 -2.34 -7.42 48.96
CA LEU A 243 -2.27 -8.85 49.27
C LEU A 243 -1.00 -9.20 50.06
N ALA A 244 0.13 -8.59 49.73
CA ALA A 244 1.37 -8.77 50.48
C ALA A 244 1.24 -8.28 51.93
N LEU A 245 0.61 -7.12 52.14
CA LEU A 245 0.35 -6.58 53.48
C LEU A 245 -0.54 -7.53 54.31
N LYS A 246 -1.65 -8.00 53.73
CA LYS A 246 -2.54 -8.95 54.42
C LYS A 246 -1.86 -10.28 54.75
N THR A 247 -1.01 -10.77 53.85
CA THR A 247 -0.22 -11.99 54.10
C THR A 247 0.70 -11.81 55.32
N LYS A 248 1.34 -10.64 55.43
CA LYS A 248 2.18 -10.30 56.58
C LYS A 248 1.36 -10.22 57.88
N GLU A 249 0.24 -9.50 57.87
CA GLU A 249 -0.67 -9.42 59.03
C GLU A 249 -1.12 -10.81 59.51
N LEU A 250 -1.43 -11.71 58.57
CA LEU A 250 -1.85 -13.07 58.90
C LEU A 250 -0.70 -13.90 59.49
N GLN A 251 0.53 -13.72 58.98
CA GLN A 251 1.72 -14.35 59.54
C GLN A 251 2.01 -13.88 60.97
N ASP A 252 1.90 -12.57 61.22
CA ASP A 252 2.10 -11.98 62.55
C ASP A 252 1.01 -12.47 63.54
N CYS A 253 -0.25 -12.56 63.07
CA CYS A 253 -1.34 -13.13 63.86
C CYS A 253 -1.10 -14.61 64.21
N LYS A 254 -0.55 -15.39 63.27
CA LYS A 254 -0.21 -16.79 63.49
C LYS A 254 0.90 -16.92 64.53
N ALA A 255 1.97 -16.11 64.42
CA ALA A 255 3.06 -16.08 65.39
C ALA A 255 2.58 -15.71 66.80
N ALA A 256 1.73 -14.68 66.92
CA ALA A 256 1.15 -14.27 68.20
C ALA A 256 0.27 -15.36 68.84
N ARG A 257 -0.49 -16.11 68.03
CA ARG A 257 -1.28 -17.26 68.52
C ARG A 257 -0.39 -18.40 68.99
N SER A 258 0.67 -18.73 68.23
CA SER A 258 1.65 -19.74 68.63
C SER A 258 2.32 -19.39 69.96
N LEU A 259 2.76 -18.13 70.14
CA LEU A 259 3.36 -17.67 71.40
C LEU A 259 2.37 -17.75 72.58
N LYS A 260 1.10 -17.38 72.37
CA LYS A 260 0.06 -17.51 73.40
C LYS A 260 -0.20 -18.97 73.79
N LEU A 261 -0.13 -19.89 72.83
CA LEU A 261 -0.31 -21.32 73.07
C LEU A 261 0.86 -21.87 73.92
N GLU A 262 2.10 -21.56 73.54
CA GLU A 262 3.31 -21.95 74.27
C GLU A 262 3.29 -21.42 75.72
N HIS A 263 2.85 -20.17 75.92
CA HIS A 263 2.70 -19.61 77.26
C HIS A 263 1.65 -20.37 78.11
N ARG A 264 0.56 -20.84 77.49
CA ARG A 264 -0.46 -21.64 78.20
C ARG A 264 0.09 -23.01 78.59
N GLU A 265 0.75 -23.69 77.67
CA GLU A 265 1.40 -24.98 77.93
C GLU A 265 2.40 -24.90 79.09
N LYS A 266 3.17 -23.80 79.16
CA LYS A 266 4.09 -23.54 80.27
C LYS A 266 3.36 -23.36 81.61
N LEU A 267 2.29 -22.58 81.65
CA LEU A 267 1.49 -22.40 82.87
C LEU A 267 0.83 -23.70 83.32
N ASP A 268 0.34 -24.52 82.39
CA ASP A 268 -0.27 -25.82 82.70
C ASP A 268 0.77 -26.80 83.28
N ALA A 269 2.00 -26.78 82.76
CA ALA A 269 3.11 -27.56 83.30
C ALA A 269 3.50 -27.09 84.71
N ASP A 270 3.60 -25.78 84.95
CA ASP A 270 3.88 -25.21 86.27
C ASP A 270 2.76 -25.55 87.28
N CYS A 271 1.50 -25.50 86.86
CA CYS A 271 0.35 -25.88 87.68
C CYS A 271 0.40 -27.36 88.07
N SER A 272 0.63 -28.24 87.10
CA SER A 272 0.77 -29.70 87.33
C SER A 272 1.92 -30.02 88.30
N LYS A 273 3.03 -29.27 88.18
CA LYS A 273 4.17 -29.40 89.09
C LYS A 273 3.82 -28.98 90.53
N LEU A 274 3.13 -27.84 90.70
CA LEU A 274 2.71 -27.37 92.03
C LEU A 274 1.70 -28.33 92.68
N GLN A 275 0.76 -28.87 91.91
CA GLN A 275 -0.17 -29.90 92.39
C GLN A 275 0.56 -31.16 92.87
N SER A 276 1.56 -31.61 92.11
CA SER A 276 2.38 -32.76 92.51
C SER A 276 3.14 -32.50 93.82
N GLN A 277 3.63 -31.28 94.03
CA GLN A 277 4.30 -30.88 95.28
C GLN A 277 3.33 -30.83 96.47
N LEU A 278 2.10 -30.33 96.27
CA LEU A 278 1.09 -30.30 97.32
C LEU A 278 0.71 -31.71 97.78
N LEU A 279 0.49 -32.63 96.85
CA LEU A 279 0.17 -34.03 97.18
C LEU A 279 1.30 -34.70 98.00
N ALA A 280 2.57 -34.41 97.69
CA ALA A 280 3.70 -34.95 98.42
C ALA A 280 3.85 -34.40 99.85
N ILE A 281 3.18 -33.30 100.20
CA ILE A 281 3.16 -32.73 101.56
C ILE A 281 2.05 -33.37 102.42
N GLU A 282 1.00 -33.91 101.79
CA GLU A 282 -0.14 -34.52 102.48
C GLU A 282 0.11 -35.98 102.91
N GLU A 283 1.15 -36.64 102.38
CA GLU A 283 1.61 -37.98 102.79
C GLU A 283 2.58 -37.94 103.99
#